data_AF-A0A6M3IU31-F1
#
_entry.id   AF-A0A6M3IU31-F1
#
_cell.length_a   1.000
_cell.length_b   1.000
_cell.length_c   1.000
_cell.angle_alpha   90.00
_cell.angle_beta   90.00
_cell.angle_gamma   90.00
#
_symmetry.space_group_name_H-M   'P 1'
#
loop_
_entity.id
_entity.type
_entity.pdbx_description
1 polymer ?
#
loop_
_entity_poly.entity_id
_entity_poly.type
_entity_poly.pdbx_seq_one_letter_code
_entity_poly.pdbx_strand_id
1 'polypeptide(L)'
;MGILVGYFDIWQAGYAGASVAVYAAGTSTLLSIYSDEALTVAAANPQTLSSMSQSGRNFGKFATPLYVGSAYELSINGSDRTGVINVPITSLDDEDASSAKVTAAGSSTEHYLYDIVARNVDAVDSGVFLPTSNPAASASTNNATLVASIGKAAALGGGIVRTPAGTYSYTLFSIPANVLVQGGGRGVTILQSQTADKTVTFAGDRAGLAELTLDGVNLGAGSIGVFSKAKNETRFNNVTLKRFETCLSAQGGRRADWKDLYIDNAVTGAKLKGDINLSGASDGDEFRHNEWNGGLVTNCTTAGVHLGFVDRKCWHNSIKDVGFESNSGIALKCTGARWTDLGGCWWTGNATDLVVEDGSDTTLVDENSTIGLHISNFLISAAMSFTGKCQDVIFDAGEFASGTYTLTTVGNSILVIDSTESSTVSIAGNDATQWMRKRRSIGDYPNSSGVTTDATSTEAWSYDLAPGEKVFLEAKVVANGKNVNEYAVYHISQGAYRLGSTLAYDGQTTNFTKGAVLTGATSGATALIIEDSDSGATGTVTLRNIIGEFVDDEAITDSSGGAAFANGVMAHQAAALMGAITSLTAAVEADAAWACIFGVTAGKVRVMVAGAAAKTIDWTVAVQVTSG
;
A
#
# COMPACT_ATOMS: atom_id res chain seq x y z
N MET A 1 25.53 30.56 35.78
CA MET A 1 26.77 31.04 35.12
C MET A 1 26.52 32.44 34.58
N GLY A 2 27.51 33.31 34.66
CA GLY A 2 27.49 34.65 34.09
C GLY A 2 27.70 34.64 32.58
N ILE A 3 27.11 35.61 31.89
CA ILE A 3 27.27 35.79 30.45
C ILE A 3 28.35 36.81 30.18
N LEU A 4 29.26 36.47 29.26
CA LEU A 4 30.32 37.35 28.82
C LEU A 4 29.76 38.60 28.12
N VAL A 5 30.19 39.78 28.54
CA VAL A 5 29.94 41.07 27.89
C VAL A 5 30.85 41.19 26.66
N GLY A 6 30.49 40.50 25.58
CA GLY A 6 31.41 40.21 24.47
C GLY A 6 31.81 41.39 23.58
N TYR A 7 31.03 42.48 23.53
CA TYR A 7 31.26 43.55 22.54
C TYR A 7 32.64 44.21 22.67
N PHE A 8 33.11 44.47 23.89
CA PHE A 8 34.45 45.00 24.16
C PHE A 8 35.41 43.94 24.74
N ASP A 9 35.10 42.65 24.60
CA ASP A 9 36.08 41.58 24.89
C ASP A 9 37.06 41.38 23.72
N ILE A 10 36.82 42.05 22.60
CA ILE A 10 37.77 42.21 21.50
C ILE A 10 38.10 43.69 21.30
N TRP A 11 39.22 43.97 20.64
CA TRP A 11 39.65 45.34 20.35
C TRP A 11 38.70 46.02 19.36
N GLN A 12 37.92 46.99 19.84
CA GLN A 12 36.98 47.77 19.03
C GLN A 12 37.60 49.09 18.59
N ALA A 13 37.56 49.39 17.29
CA ALA A 13 38.12 50.62 16.75
C ALA A 13 37.31 51.85 17.19
N GLY A 14 37.99 52.95 17.52
CA GLY A 14 37.39 54.25 17.88
C GLY A 14 37.08 54.45 19.37
N TYR A 15 37.28 53.43 20.22
CA TYR A 15 36.85 53.44 21.63
C TYR A 15 37.98 53.44 22.66
N ALA A 16 39.19 53.87 22.27
CA ALA A 16 40.32 53.94 23.19
C ALA A 16 40.02 54.84 24.40
N GLY A 17 40.09 54.28 25.60
CA GLY A 17 39.86 55.01 26.85
C GLY A 17 38.41 55.38 27.10
N ALA A 18 37.46 54.85 26.32
CA ALA A 18 36.04 55.12 26.52
C ALA A 18 35.55 54.54 27.86
N SER A 19 34.59 55.22 28.49
CA SER A 19 33.89 54.73 29.67
C SER A 19 32.65 53.97 29.24
N VAL A 20 32.57 52.69 29.61
CA VAL A 20 31.46 51.80 29.26
C VAL A 20 30.71 51.44 30.53
N ALA A 21 29.45 51.87 30.61
CA ALA A 21 28.53 51.51 31.67
C ALA A 21 27.64 50.35 31.21
N VAL A 22 27.45 49.35 32.08
CA VAL A 22 26.57 48.20 31.83
C VAL A 22 25.27 48.42 32.62
N TYR A 23 24.16 48.59 31.92
CA TYR A 23 22.83 48.80 32.52
C TYR A 23 21.99 47.54 32.48
N ALA A 24 21.06 47.39 33.43
CA ALA A 24 19.99 46.41 33.30
C ALA A 24 19.09 46.79 32.12
N ALA A 25 18.79 45.82 31.26
CA ALA A 25 18.01 46.01 30.04
C ALA A 25 16.72 46.83 30.28
N GLY A 26 16.52 47.89 29.49
CA GLY A 26 15.32 48.73 29.57
C GLY A 26 15.26 49.68 30.78
N THR A 27 16.33 49.77 31.58
CA THR A 27 16.40 50.64 32.77
C THR A 27 17.57 51.64 32.69
N SER A 28 17.69 52.48 33.72
CA SER A 28 18.84 53.35 33.99
C SER A 28 19.69 52.88 35.18
N THR A 29 19.47 51.64 35.65
CA THR A 29 20.15 51.07 36.81
C THR A 29 21.42 50.34 36.38
N LEU A 30 22.57 50.68 36.98
CA LEU A 30 23.83 49.99 36.72
C LEU A 30 23.76 48.54 37.23
N LEU A 31 24.21 47.60 36.40
CA LEU A 31 24.24 46.19 36.75
C LEU A 31 25.47 45.84 37.61
N SER A 32 25.35 44.84 38.48
CA SER A 32 26.51 44.18 39.06
C SER A 32 27.23 43.38 37.98
N ILE A 33 28.53 43.64 37.78
CA ILE A 33 29.37 42.94 36.81
C ILE A 33 30.49 42.20 37.52
N TYR A 34 31.02 41.14 36.91
CA TYR A 34 31.95 40.20 37.53
C TYR A 34 33.11 39.88 36.60
N SER A 35 34.26 39.50 37.16
CA SER A 35 35.46 39.13 36.38
C SER A 35 35.60 37.62 36.13
N ASP A 36 34.66 36.83 36.65
CA ASP A 36 34.59 35.39 36.54
C ASP A 36 33.18 34.91 36.14
N GLU A 37 33.13 33.77 35.46
CA GLU A 37 31.87 33.16 34.99
C GLU A 37 30.99 32.62 36.14
N ALA A 38 31.55 32.38 37.33
CA ALA A 38 30.79 31.95 38.50
C ALA A 38 30.08 33.10 39.23
N LEU A 39 30.26 34.36 38.77
CA LEU A 39 29.70 35.57 39.37
C LEU A 39 30.12 35.76 40.84
N THR A 40 31.36 35.40 41.17
CA THR A 40 31.86 35.43 42.56
C THR A 40 32.77 36.63 42.85
N VAL A 41 33.43 37.17 41.83
CA VAL A 41 34.40 38.26 41.92
C VAL A 41 33.84 39.50 41.25
N ALA A 42 33.23 40.38 42.04
CA ALA A 42 32.65 41.63 41.56
C ALA A 42 33.70 42.55 40.94
N ALA A 43 33.34 43.18 39.83
CA ALA A 43 34.12 44.18 39.11
C ALA A 43 33.39 45.54 39.12
N ALA A 44 34.14 46.64 39.00
CA ALA A 44 33.58 47.99 39.03
C ALA A 44 32.68 48.25 37.81
N ASN A 45 31.63 49.05 37.95
CA ASN A 45 30.80 49.51 36.84
C ASN A 45 30.51 51.00 37.05
N PRO A 46 30.88 51.92 36.15
CA PRO A 46 31.43 51.72 34.79
C PRO A 46 32.87 51.21 34.69
N GLN A 47 33.25 50.74 33.50
CA GLN A 47 34.59 50.26 33.15
C GLN A 47 35.27 51.20 32.16
N THR A 48 36.55 51.50 32.36
CA THR A 48 37.35 52.26 31.39
C THR A 48 38.07 51.28 30.47
N LEU A 49 37.91 51.43 29.16
CA LEU A 49 38.55 50.55 28.18
C LEU A 49 40.06 50.79 28.11
N SER A 50 40.80 49.69 28.06
CA SER A 50 42.23 49.67 27.71
C SER A 50 42.41 50.24 26.30
N SER A 51 43.50 50.97 26.08
CA SER A 51 43.78 51.64 24.80
C SER A 51 44.95 51.01 24.07
N MET A 52 44.79 50.78 22.77
CA MET A 52 45.87 50.37 21.86
C MET A 52 45.82 51.23 20.60
N SER A 53 46.97 51.66 20.07
CA SER A 53 47.05 52.35 18.78
C SER A 53 47.85 51.52 17.79
N GLN A 54 47.27 51.22 16.63
CA GLN A 54 47.94 50.49 15.56
C GLN A 54 47.55 51.10 14.21
N SER A 55 48.55 51.37 13.36
CA SER A 55 48.34 51.93 12.01
C SER A 55 47.47 53.19 11.96
N GLY A 56 47.61 54.09 12.94
CA GLY A 56 46.88 55.36 13.01
C GLY A 56 45.42 55.26 13.47
N ARG A 57 44.96 54.08 13.91
CA ARG A 57 43.64 53.87 14.52
C ARG A 57 43.79 53.47 15.97
N ASN A 58 42.94 54.02 16.83
CA ASN A 58 42.91 53.73 18.25
C ASN A 58 41.80 52.70 18.55
N PHE A 59 42.07 51.75 19.43
CA PHE A 59 41.18 50.65 19.79
C PHE A 59 40.94 50.62 21.30
N GLY A 60 39.73 50.22 21.70
CA GLY A 60 39.30 49.99 23.07
C GLY A 60 38.96 48.52 23.34
N LYS A 61 39.38 47.96 24.48
CA LYS A 61 38.99 46.62 24.98
C LYS A 61 38.84 46.66 26.51
N PHE A 62 37.98 45.84 27.10
CA PHE A 62 38.01 45.59 28.54
C PHE A 62 39.36 45.02 28.98
N ALA A 63 39.83 45.44 30.16
CA ALA A 63 41.10 44.96 30.71
C ALA A 63 41.06 43.46 31.05
N THR A 64 39.88 42.97 31.43
CA THR A 64 39.57 41.57 31.72
C THR A 64 38.20 41.24 31.13
N PRO A 65 37.92 39.98 30.78
CA PRO A 65 36.56 39.55 30.45
C PRO A 65 35.60 39.89 31.59
N LEU A 66 34.40 40.36 31.25
CA LEU A 66 33.37 40.75 32.22
C LEU A 66 32.12 39.92 32.01
N TYR A 67 31.49 39.53 33.11
CA TYR A 67 30.33 38.67 33.13
C TYR A 67 29.15 39.33 33.87
N VAL A 68 27.93 39.06 33.41
CA VAL A 68 26.69 39.55 34.00
C VAL A 68 25.65 38.44 34.18
N GLY A 69 24.79 38.57 35.18
CA GLY A 69 23.76 37.57 35.50
C GLY A 69 22.40 37.81 34.85
N SER A 70 22.22 38.91 34.13
CA SER A 70 20.92 39.30 33.56
C SER A 70 21.07 40.11 32.27
N ALA A 71 19.94 40.36 31.58
CA ALA A 71 19.93 41.05 30.30
C ALA A 71 20.47 42.47 30.47
N TYR A 72 21.32 42.88 29.55
CA TYR A 72 22.09 44.11 29.71
C TYR A 72 22.10 44.98 28.45
N GLU A 73 22.46 46.24 28.67
CA GLU A 73 22.67 47.23 27.63
C GLU A 73 23.94 48.02 27.94
N LEU A 74 24.74 48.35 26.92
CA LEU A 74 25.96 49.13 27.10
C LEU A 74 25.69 50.59 26.76
N SER A 75 26.14 51.49 27.63
CA SER A 75 26.26 52.91 27.33
C SER A 75 27.72 53.28 27.25
N ILE A 76 28.12 53.84 26.12
CA ILE A 76 29.50 54.24 25.84
C ILE A 76 29.56 55.75 25.92
N ASN A 77 30.38 56.27 26.83
CA ASN A 77 30.57 57.70 27.11
C ASN A 77 29.27 58.48 27.42
N GLY A 78 28.19 57.78 27.79
CA GLY A 78 26.90 58.39 28.16
C GLY A 78 26.02 58.84 26.99
N SER A 79 26.48 58.74 25.74
CA SER A 79 25.70 59.15 24.54
C SER A 79 25.26 57.98 23.67
N ASP A 80 26.07 56.91 23.59
CA ASP A 80 25.85 55.82 22.64
C ASP A 80 25.36 54.58 23.38
N ARG A 81 24.11 54.18 23.10
CA ARG A 81 23.49 52.99 23.69
C ARG A 81 23.44 51.84 22.69
N THR A 82 23.84 50.64 23.11
CA THR A 82 23.68 49.43 22.30
C THR A 82 22.24 48.93 22.34
N GLY A 83 21.87 48.02 21.44
CA GLY A 83 20.64 47.25 21.61
C GLY A 83 20.66 46.41 22.89
N VAL A 84 19.48 46.02 23.37
CA VAL A 84 19.34 45.11 24.52
C VAL A 84 19.89 43.74 24.14
N ILE A 85 20.87 43.27 24.92
CA ILE A 85 21.43 41.92 24.80
C ILE A 85 20.73 41.05 25.84
N ASN A 86 19.85 40.17 25.36
CA ASN A 86 19.10 39.24 26.19
C ASN A 86 19.96 38.06 26.62
N VAL A 87 19.71 37.57 27.84
CA VAL A 87 20.27 36.32 28.36
C VAL A 87 19.65 35.13 27.62
N PRO A 88 20.45 34.20 27.07
CA PRO A 88 19.92 32.89 26.69
C PRO A 88 19.40 32.17 27.93
N ILE A 89 18.26 31.48 27.83
CA ILE A 89 17.78 30.61 28.92
C ILE A 89 18.78 29.45 29.07
N THR A 90 19.57 29.44 30.16
CA THR A 90 20.60 28.40 30.41
C THR A 90 20.23 27.40 31.50
N SER A 91 19.38 27.74 32.47
CA SER A 91 18.73 26.79 33.38
C SER A 91 17.43 27.39 33.95
N LEU A 92 16.55 26.51 34.41
CA LEU A 92 15.42 26.84 35.27
C LEU A 92 15.69 26.09 36.58
N ASP A 93 16.39 26.74 37.51
CA ASP A 93 16.77 26.15 38.81
C ASP A 93 15.52 25.94 39.68
N ASP A 94 14.89 24.77 39.54
CA ASP A 94 13.75 24.30 40.34
C ASP A 94 12.47 25.19 40.30
N GLU A 95 12.36 26.12 39.35
CA GLU A 95 11.12 26.86 39.07
C GLU A 95 10.29 26.20 37.94
N ASP A 96 8.99 26.02 38.19
CA ASP A 96 8.04 25.46 37.23
C ASP A 96 7.65 26.50 36.15
N ALA A 97 8.39 26.50 35.03
CA ALA A 97 8.10 27.33 33.86
C ALA A 97 7.14 26.67 32.86
N SER A 98 6.43 25.59 33.24
CA SER A 98 5.53 24.86 32.32
C SER A 98 4.41 25.72 31.74
N SER A 99 4.07 26.82 32.41
CA SER A 99 3.06 27.80 31.98
C SER A 99 3.62 29.13 31.48
N ALA A 100 4.96 29.25 31.38
CA ALA A 100 5.60 30.46 30.85
C ALA A 100 5.26 30.62 29.36
N LYS A 101 4.76 31.79 28.98
CA LYS A 101 4.50 32.14 27.58
C LYS A 101 5.67 32.91 27.00
N VAL A 102 6.11 32.51 25.81
CA VAL A 102 7.19 33.13 25.05
C VAL A 102 6.71 33.48 23.64
N THR A 103 7.17 34.62 23.14
CA THR A 103 6.87 35.11 21.79
C THR A 103 8.18 35.25 21.04
N ALA A 104 8.35 34.49 19.96
CA ALA A 104 9.52 34.62 19.11
C ALA A 104 9.57 36.02 18.47
N ALA A 105 10.76 36.60 18.31
CA ALA A 105 10.92 37.91 17.70
C ALA A 105 10.33 37.90 16.27
N GLY A 106 9.26 38.67 16.05
CA GLY A 106 8.51 38.74 14.78
C GLY A 106 7.22 37.91 14.73
N SER A 107 6.88 37.16 15.79
CA SER A 107 5.58 36.47 15.91
C SER A 107 4.53 37.37 16.58
N SER A 108 3.29 37.28 16.11
CA SER A 108 2.13 37.96 16.70
C SER A 108 1.33 37.06 17.65
N THR A 109 1.88 35.90 18.05
CA THR A 109 1.17 34.92 18.87
C THR A 109 2.08 34.39 19.98
N GLU A 110 1.56 34.39 21.21
CA GLU A 110 2.22 33.82 22.39
C GLU A 110 2.13 32.29 22.34
N HIS A 111 3.25 31.61 22.59
CA HIS A 111 3.31 30.16 22.73
C HIS A 111 3.81 29.79 24.12
N TYR A 112 3.45 28.63 24.65
CA TYR A 112 4.07 28.17 25.90
C TYR A 112 5.52 27.74 25.64
N LEU A 113 6.42 27.98 26.60
CA LEU A 113 7.85 27.65 26.50
C LEU A 113 8.06 26.14 26.23
N TYR A 114 7.23 25.28 26.83
CA TYR A 114 7.29 23.83 26.58
C TYR A 114 6.99 23.49 25.11
N ASP A 115 6.09 24.21 24.43
CA ASP A 115 5.72 23.93 23.03
C ASP A 115 6.88 24.17 22.03
N ILE A 116 7.83 25.04 22.39
CA ILE A 116 8.98 25.42 21.55
C ILE A 116 10.18 24.50 21.79
N VAL A 117 10.47 24.15 23.04
CA VAL A 117 11.68 23.37 23.40
C VAL A 117 11.43 21.85 23.32
N ALA A 118 10.19 21.37 23.46
CA ALA A 118 9.89 19.94 23.65
C ALA A 118 9.78 19.05 22.39
N ARG A 119 10.00 19.55 21.16
CA ARG A 119 9.74 18.73 19.95
C ARG A 119 10.94 17.95 19.40
N ASN A 120 12.17 18.33 19.72
CA ASN A 120 13.38 17.67 19.24
C ASN A 120 14.33 17.41 20.42
N VAL A 121 14.73 16.15 20.61
CA VAL A 121 15.77 15.74 21.57
C VAL A 121 16.97 15.25 20.76
N ASP A 122 18.09 15.96 20.81
CA ASP A 122 19.33 15.50 20.16
C ASP A 122 20.02 14.44 21.04
N ALA A 123 20.45 13.33 20.43
CA ALA A 123 21.03 12.21 21.18
C ALA A 123 22.34 12.60 21.90
N VAL A 124 23.11 13.52 21.31
CA VAL A 124 24.36 14.05 21.88
C VAL A 124 24.14 14.84 23.18
N ASP A 125 22.93 15.39 23.38
CA ASP A 125 22.59 16.17 24.57
C ASP A 125 22.22 15.28 25.78
N SER A 126 22.22 13.97 25.59
CA SER A 126 21.85 12.98 26.62
C SER A 126 23.02 12.09 27.05
N GLY A 127 24.24 12.41 26.61
CA GLY A 127 25.46 11.74 27.03
C GLY A 127 26.47 11.56 25.90
N VAL A 128 27.41 10.66 26.12
CA VAL A 128 28.49 10.37 25.16
C VAL A 128 27.95 9.48 24.04
N PHE A 129 27.78 10.06 22.84
CA PHE A 129 27.36 9.34 21.64
C PHE A 129 28.46 9.44 20.57
N LEU A 130 29.25 8.37 20.41
CA LEU A 130 30.46 8.38 19.59
C LEU A 130 30.35 7.41 18.40
N PRO A 131 30.79 7.82 17.20
CA PRO A 131 30.78 6.95 16.02
C PRO A 131 31.87 5.88 16.12
N THR A 132 31.70 4.77 15.40
CA THR A 132 32.62 3.61 15.38
C THR A 132 34.03 3.93 14.90
N SER A 133 34.22 5.07 14.22
CA SER A 133 35.55 5.59 13.87
C SER A 133 36.34 6.13 15.07
N ASN A 134 35.66 6.39 16.20
CA ASN A 134 36.30 6.84 17.43
C ASN A 134 36.75 5.63 18.27
N PRO A 135 38.03 5.54 18.67
CA PRO A 135 38.54 4.42 19.49
C PRO A 135 37.86 4.25 20.85
N ALA A 136 37.24 5.31 21.38
CA ALA A 136 36.48 5.28 22.64
C ALA A 136 35.00 4.91 22.45
N ALA A 137 34.56 4.64 21.21
CA ALA A 137 33.19 4.25 20.94
C ALA A 137 32.88 2.88 21.57
N SER A 138 31.78 2.82 22.31
CA SER A 138 31.27 1.59 22.91
C SER A 138 29.78 1.46 22.65
N ALA A 139 29.36 0.27 22.23
CA ALA A 139 27.96 -0.05 22.04
C ALA A 139 27.14 0.13 23.33
N SER A 140 27.71 -0.15 24.50
CA SER A 140 27.01 0.02 25.78
C SER A 140 26.75 1.50 26.10
N THR A 141 27.74 2.36 25.87
CA THR A 141 27.65 3.80 26.15
C THR A 141 26.68 4.46 25.19
N ASN A 142 26.81 4.18 23.89
CA ASN A 142 25.88 4.69 22.88
C ASN A 142 24.43 4.24 23.14
N ASN A 143 24.24 2.99 23.56
CA ASN A 143 22.91 2.47 23.91
C ASN A 143 22.32 3.18 25.12
N ALA A 144 23.11 3.43 26.17
CA ALA A 144 22.67 4.19 27.34
C ALA A 144 22.25 5.62 26.95
N THR A 145 23.01 6.29 26.08
CA THR A 145 22.69 7.63 25.58
C THR A 145 21.43 7.66 24.71
N LEU A 146 21.25 6.69 23.82
CA LEU A 146 20.01 6.56 23.02
C LEU A 146 18.79 6.33 23.91
N VAL A 147 18.88 5.39 24.87
CA VAL A 147 17.79 5.10 25.81
C VAL A 147 17.46 6.32 26.67
N ALA A 148 18.46 7.07 27.14
CA ALA A 148 18.24 8.32 27.87
C ALA A 148 17.52 9.38 27.02
N SER A 149 17.91 9.53 25.76
CA SER A 149 17.29 10.48 24.83
C SER A 149 15.84 10.11 24.52
N ILE A 150 15.59 8.83 24.29
CA ILE A 150 14.25 8.27 24.09
C ILE A 150 13.40 8.47 25.35
N GLY A 151 13.96 8.23 26.53
CA GLY A 151 13.29 8.47 27.81
C GLY A 151 12.87 9.93 27.99
N LYS A 152 13.73 10.89 27.63
CA LYS A 152 13.39 12.32 27.64
C LYS A 152 12.24 12.64 26.69
N ALA A 153 12.30 12.17 25.43
CA ALA A 153 11.22 12.39 24.47
C ALA A 153 9.90 11.76 24.92
N ALA A 154 9.95 10.57 25.52
CA ALA A 154 8.78 9.88 26.05
C ALA A 154 8.14 10.61 27.24
N ALA A 155 8.97 11.16 28.15
CA ALA A 155 8.50 11.94 29.30
C ALA A 155 7.75 13.22 28.87
N LEU A 156 8.06 13.74 27.67
CA LEU A 156 7.39 14.90 27.06
C LEU A 156 6.10 14.52 26.30
N GLY A 157 5.65 13.26 26.40
CA GLY A 157 4.45 12.76 25.71
C GLY A 157 4.69 12.33 24.25
N GLY A 158 5.95 12.31 23.81
CA GLY A 158 6.36 11.98 22.44
C GLY A 158 7.30 13.03 21.86
N GLY A 159 7.92 12.72 20.72
CA GLY A 159 8.86 13.65 20.09
C GLY A 159 9.83 12.96 19.14
N ILE A 160 10.72 13.76 18.56
CA ILE A 160 11.75 13.27 17.64
C ILE A 160 13.08 13.18 18.40
N VAL A 161 13.68 11.99 18.43
CA VAL A 161 15.05 11.78 18.91
C VAL A 161 15.99 11.82 17.71
N ARG A 162 16.79 12.86 17.62
CA ARG A 162 17.71 13.08 16.50
C ARG A 162 19.05 12.43 16.76
N THR A 163 19.49 11.62 15.81
CA THR A 163 20.78 10.96 15.82
C THR A 163 21.69 11.59 14.77
N PRO A 164 22.90 12.02 15.14
CA PRO A 164 23.81 12.69 14.22
C PRO A 164 24.25 11.77 13.07
N ALA A 165 24.83 12.38 12.03
CA ALA A 165 25.48 11.63 10.95
C ALA A 165 26.64 10.78 11.50
N GLY A 166 26.86 9.60 10.93
CA GLY A 166 27.90 8.67 11.35
C GLY A 166 27.38 7.25 11.55
N THR A 167 28.32 6.35 11.83
CA THR A 167 28.02 4.94 12.13
C THR A 167 28.17 4.73 13.64
N TYR A 168 27.13 4.21 14.30
CA TYR A 168 27.08 4.06 15.75
C TYR A 168 26.73 2.62 16.12
N SER A 169 27.58 1.97 16.91
CA SER A 169 27.25 0.66 17.48
C SER A 169 26.23 0.80 18.60
N TYR A 170 25.25 -0.11 18.65
CA TYR A 170 24.28 -0.25 19.74
C TYR A 170 24.02 -1.74 20.04
N THR A 171 23.28 -2.04 21.10
CA THR A 171 22.91 -3.42 21.46
C THR A 171 21.42 -3.66 21.22
N LEU A 172 20.58 -3.18 22.14
CA LEU A 172 19.12 -3.24 22.05
C LEU A 172 18.48 -2.02 22.70
N PHE A 173 17.38 -1.53 22.12
CA PHE A 173 16.59 -0.45 22.73
C PHE A 173 15.11 -0.54 22.31
N SER A 174 14.27 0.13 23.09
CA SER A 174 12.82 0.17 22.87
C SER A 174 12.35 1.59 22.62
N ILE A 175 11.45 1.76 21.65
CA ILE A 175 10.84 3.05 21.30
C ILE A 175 9.40 3.05 21.84
N PRO A 176 9.08 3.93 22.81
CA PRO A 176 7.76 4.04 23.40
C PRO A 176 6.79 4.81 22.48
N ALA A 177 5.56 4.99 22.95
CA ALA A 177 4.51 5.62 22.15
C ALA A 177 4.88 7.05 21.73
N ASN A 178 4.46 7.45 20.54
CA ASN A 178 4.67 8.78 19.95
C ASN A 178 6.14 9.23 19.77
N VAL A 179 7.13 8.36 19.97
CA VAL A 179 8.54 8.69 19.75
C VAL A 179 8.99 8.24 18.36
N LEU A 180 9.71 9.12 17.67
CA LEU A 180 10.34 8.86 16.38
C LEU A 180 11.86 9.02 16.52
N VAL A 181 12.62 7.97 16.24
CA VAL A 181 14.09 8.10 16.16
C VAL A 181 14.46 8.49 14.73
N GLN A 182 15.07 9.65 14.55
CA GLN A 182 15.40 10.22 13.25
C GLN A 182 16.91 10.37 13.08
N GLY A 183 17.45 9.94 11.95
CA GLY A 183 18.84 10.19 11.56
C GLY A 183 19.00 11.39 10.63
N GLY A 184 20.22 11.56 10.10
CA GLY A 184 20.54 12.57 9.08
C GLY A 184 20.30 12.10 7.64
N GLY A 185 19.78 10.89 7.42
CA GLY A 185 19.51 10.30 6.12
C GLY A 185 19.91 8.82 6.04
N ARG A 186 19.29 8.09 5.12
CA ARG A 186 19.69 6.71 4.76
C ARG A 186 21.16 6.67 4.30
N GLY A 187 21.95 5.78 4.87
CA GLY A 187 23.40 5.67 4.60
C GLY A 187 24.25 6.79 5.23
N VAL A 188 23.63 7.84 5.77
CA VAL A 188 24.30 8.95 6.47
C VAL A 188 24.39 8.65 7.96
N THR A 189 23.26 8.27 8.57
CA THR A 189 23.22 7.75 9.94
C THR A 189 22.98 6.25 9.91
N ILE A 190 23.95 5.50 10.43
CA ILE A 190 23.91 4.03 10.45
C ILE A 190 23.96 3.56 11.90
N LEU A 191 22.92 2.88 12.35
CA LEU A 191 22.88 2.22 13.65
C LEU A 191 23.23 0.74 13.44
N GLN A 192 24.37 0.31 14.00
CA GLN A 192 24.90 -1.06 13.86
C GLN A 192 24.67 -1.88 15.13
N SER A 193 23.82 -2.90 15.03
CA SER A 193 23.59 -3.80 16.17
C SER A 193 24.81 -4.70 16.40
N GLN A 194 25.16 -4.88 17.67
CA GLN A 194 26.18 -5.82 18.13
C GLN A 194 25.58 -7.09 18.77
N THR A 195 24.25 -7.24 18.73
CA THR A 195 23.52 -8.34 19.38
C THR A 195 22.61 -9.04 18.37
N ALA A 196 22.56 -10.37 18.40
CA ALA A 196 21.62 -11.17 17.62
C ALA A 196 20.35 -11.48 18.44
N ASP A 197 19.47 -10.49 18.58
CA ASP A 197 18.17 -10.58 19.25
C ASP A 197 17.20 -9.56 18.61
N LYS A 198 16.08 -9.23 19.26
CA LYS A 198 15.17 -8.11 18.92
C LYS A 198 15.87 -6.76 19.18
N THR A 199 16.55 -6.24 18.17
CA THR A 199 17.47 -5.11 18.36
C THR A 199 16.74 -3.78 18.59
N VAL A 200 15.63 -3.54 17.89
CA VAL A 200 14.76 -2.38 18.12
C VAL A 200 13.34 -2.87 18.37
N THR A 201 12.78 -2.55 19.53
CA THR A 201 11.41 -2.92 19.88
C THR A 201 10.50 -1.70 19.86
N PHE A 202 9.43 -1.72 19.06
CA PHE A 202 8.35 -0.75 19.20
C PHE A 202 7.48 -1.15 20.40
N ALA A 203 7.63 -0.40 21.49
CA ALA A 203 6.97 -0.66 22.76
C ALA A 203 5.60 0.05 22.89
N GLY A 204 5.36 1.10 22.10
CA GLY A 204 4.09 1.84 22.09
C GLY A 204 3.58 2.20 20.70
N ASP A 205 2.34 2.67 20.65
CA ASP A 205 1.69 3.09 19.41
C ASP A 205 2.37 4.33 18.82
N ARG A 206 2.36 4.44 17.49
CA ARG A 206 2.97 5.56 16.76
C ARG A 206 4.49 5.71 16.93
N ALA A 207 5.14 4.68 17.48
CA ALA A 207 6.60 4.53 17.46
C ALA A 207 7.11 4.40 16.01
N GLY A 208 8.32 4.89 15.76
CA GLY A 208 8.88 4.78 14.42
C GLY A 208 10.36 5.12 14.28
N LEU A 209 10.86 4.90 13.07
CA LEU A 209 12.19 5.28 12.61
C LEU A 209 12.08 6.18 11.38
N ALA A 210 13.00 7.13 11.24
CA ALA A 210 13.09 7.98 10.06
C ALA A 210 14.54 8.28 9.67
N GLU A 211 14.79 8.44 8.37
CA GLU A 211 16.05 9.00 7.85
C GLU A 211 17.32 8.28 8.36
N LEU A 212 17.31 6.94 8.42
CA LEU A 212 18.45 6.18 8.96
C LEU A 212 18.58 4.78 8.35
N THR A 213 19.74 4.18 8.54
CA THR A 213 19.99 2.77 8.22
C THR A 213 20.19 1.98 9.51
N LEU A 214 19.36 0.96 9.71
CA LEU A 214 19.51 -0.06 10.74
C LEU A 214 20.23 -1.26 10.15
N ASP A 215 21.27 -1.71 10.83
CA ASP A 215 22.22 -2.65 10.27
C ASP A 215 22.61 -3.75 11.27
N GLY A 216 22.33 -5.01 10.93
CA GLY A 216 22.65 -6.16 11.77
C GLY A 216 24.09 -6.68 11.63
N VAL A 217 24.92 -6.02 10.81
CA VAL A 217 26.36 -6.27 10.58
C VAL A 217 26.66 -7.63 9.91
N ASN A 218 26.24 -8.74 10.52
CA ASN A 218 26.66 -10.10 10.16
C ASN A 218 25.50 -11.08 9.85
N LEU A 219 24.25 -10.62 9.68
CA LEU A 219 23.11 -11.51 9.42
C LEU A 219 23.03 -12.67 10.45
N GLY A 220 23.14 -12.34 11.74
CA GLY A 220 23.18 -13.34 12.81
C GLY A 220 21.87 -14.11 12.93
N ALA A 221 21.95 -15.42 13.20
CA ALA A 221 20.75 -16.23 13.47
C ALA A 221 20.00 -15.71 14.73
N GLY A 222 18.67 -15.73 14.70
CA GLY A 222 17.76 -15.18 15.71
C GLY A 222 17.62 -13.65 15.67
N SER A 223 18.40 -12.93 14.85
CA SER A 223 18.39 -11.48 14.87
C SER A 223 17.13 -10.89 14.22
N ILE A 224 16.48 -9.97 14.93
CA ILE A 224 15.33 -9.21 14.43
C ILE A 224 15.68 -7.73 14.45
N GLY A 225 15.67 -7.08 13.29
CA GLY A 225 15.98 -5.65 13.16
C GLY A 225 14.98 -4.81 13.95
N VAL A 226 13.73 -4.81 13.50
CA VAL A 226 12.62 -4.17 14.20
C VAL A 226 11.56 -5.19 14.58
N PHE A 227 11.20 -5.22 15.86
CA PHE A 227 10.15 -6.04 16.42
C PHE A 227 8.99 -5.18 16.90
N SER A 228 7.77 -5.56 16.51
CA SER A 228 6.52 -4.95 16.95
C SER A 228 5.51 -6.04 17.31
N LYS A 229 4.79 -5.84 18.42
CA LYS A 229 3.69 -6.72 18.86
C LYS A 229 2.48 -5.87 19.21
N ALA A 230 1.39 -6.03 18.45
CA ALA A 230 0.13 -5.30 18.60
C ALA A 230 0.32 -3.78 18.78
N LYS A 231 1.18 -3.19 17.94
CA LYS A 231 1.38 -1.73 17.92
C LYS A 231 0.70 -1.11 16.72
N ASN A 232 -0.02 -0.04 17.00
CA ASN A 232 -0.79 0.69 16.00
C ASN A 232 0.04 1.86 15.47
N GLU A 233 -0.27 2.27 14.24
CA GLU A 233 0.23 3.51 13.64
C GLU A 233 1.75 3.60 13.58
N THR A 234 2.45 2.47 13.52
CA THR A 234 3.91 2.44 13.41
C THR A 234 4.37 3.19 12.16
N ARG A 235 5.51 3.88 12.26
CA ARG A 235 6.00 4.78 11.21
C ARG A 235 7.39 4.41 10.73
N PHE A 236 7.54 4.32 9.42
CA PHE A 236 8.84 4.34 8.75
C PHE A 236 8.82 5.49 7.74
N ASN A 237 9.90 6.25 7.67
CA ASN A 237 10.06 7.29 6.66
C ASN A 237 11.52 7.33 6.19
N ASN A 238 11.78 6.87 4.96
CA ASN A 238 13.11 6.80 4.37
C ASN A 238 14.12 6.02 5.24
N VAL A 239 13.81 4.74 5.50
CA VAL A 239 14.60 3.87 6.39
C VAL A 239 15.11 2.65 5.66
N THR A 240 16.34 2.23 5.93
CA THR A 240 16.85 0.93 5.48
C THR A 240 17.04 -0.02 6.64
N LEU A 241 16.52 -1.23 6.54
CA LEU A 241 16.77 -2.34 7.45
C LEU A 241 17.58 -3.39 6.69
N LYS A 242 18.80 -3.70 7.15
CA LYS A 242 19.63 -4.68 6.45
C LYS A 242 20.43 -5.61 7.34
N ARG A 243 20.78 -6.78 6.81
CA ARG A 243 21.68 -7.76 7.44
C ARG A 243 21.16 -8.30 8.78
N PHE A 244 19.86 -8.55 8.87
CA PHE A 244 19.21 -9.27 9.97
C PHE A 244 18.62 -10.59 9.45
N GLU A 245 18.47 -11.60 10.30
CA GLU A 245 17.71 -12.80 9.90
C GLU A 245 16.29 -12.40 9.53
N THR A 246 15.61 -11.63 10.38
CA THR A 246 14.35 -10.96 10.04
C THR A 246 14.49 -9.45 10.18
N CYS A 247 14.42 -8.69 9.09
CA CYS A 247 14.57 -7.22 9.17
C CYS A 247 13.41 -6.56 9.91
N LEU A 248 12.18 -6.96 9.61
CA LEU A 248 10.97 -6.46 10.25
C LEU A 248 10.07 -7.61 10.67
N SER A 249 9.69 -7.68 11.93
CA SER A 249 8.71 -8.64 12.44
C SER A 249 7.58 -7.90 13.16
N ALA A 250 6.39 -7.92 12.56
CA ALA A 250 5.18 -7.35 13.14
C ALA A 250 4.17 -8.47 13.46
N GLN A 251 3.90 -8.67 14.74
CA GLN A 251 2.89 -9.60 15.26
C GLN A 251 1.66 -8.80 15.67
N GLY A 252 0.73 -8.61 14.74
CA GLY A 252 -0.42 -7.74 14.90
C GLY A 252 -0.08 -6.25 14.82
N GLY A 253 -1.09 -5.44 14.52
CA GLY A 253 -0.95 -3.99 14.39
C GLY A 253 -1.85 -3.44 13.30
N ARG A 254 -2.31 -2.20 13.48
CA ARG A 254 -3.18 -1.52 12.52
C ARG A 254 -2.71 -0.13 12.15
N ARG A 255 -3.09 0.30 10.94
CA ARG A 255 -2.91 1.68 10.45
C ARG A 255 -1.45 2.16 10.42
N ALA A 256 -0.52 1.23 10.22
CA ALA A 256 0.86 1.61 9.98
C ALA A 256 0.96 2.47 8.71
N ASP A 257 1.80 3.49 8.75
CA ASP A 257 2.09 4.41 7.64
C ASP A 257 3.59 4.33 7.36
N TRP A 258 3.94 3.46 6.41
CA TRP A 258 5.33 3.22 6.02
C TRP A 258 5.60 3.85 4.68
N LYS A 259 6.60 4.73 4.65
CA LYS A 259 7.03 5.47 3.47
C LYS A 259 8.50 5.21 3.23
N ASP A 260 8.85 4.83 2.00
CA ASP A 260 10.23 4.63 1.58
C ASP A 260 10.99 3.68 2.54
N LEU A 261 10.39 2.51 2.82
CA LEU A 261 11.01 1.48 3.63
C LEU A 261 11.81 0.53 2.73
N TYR A 262 13.09 0.42 3.00
CA TYR A 262 14.02 -0.42 2.25
C TYR A 262 14.48 -1.60 3.11
N ILE A 263 14.45 -2.79 2.54
CA ILE A 263 14.90 -4.02 3.17
C ILE A 263 15.94 -4.66 2.26
N ASP A 264 17.11 -4.97 2.80
CA ASP A 264 18.23 -5.53 2.04
C ASP A 264 18.94 -6.63 2.82
N ASN A 265 19.30 -7.71 2.13
CA ASN A 265 20.16 -8.78 2.64
C ASN A 265 19.63 -9.36 3.97
N ALA A 266 18.52 -10.09 3.89
CA ALA A 266 17.85 -10.72 5.03
C ALA A 266 17.55 -12.19 4.73
N VAL A 267 17.31 -13.01 5.76
CA VAL A 267 16.73 -14.34 5.51
C VAL A 267 15.24 -14.17 5.19
N THR A 268 14.53 -13.47 6.05
CA THR A 268 13.17 -12.97 5.81
C THR A 268 13.17 -11.45 5.90
N GLY A 269 12.71 -10.74 4.88
CA GLY A 269 12.70 -9.28 4.90
C GLY A 269 11.71 -8.72 5.91
N ALA A 270 10.42 -8.82 5.61
CA ALA A 270 9.32 -8.43 6.50
C ALA A 270 8.40 -9.61 6.78
N LYS A 271 8.19 -9.91 8.07
CA LYS A 271 7.30 -10.95 8.57
C LYS A 271 6.10 -10.27 9.23
N LEU A 272 5.00 -10.19 8.50
CA LEU A 272 3.80 -9.41 8.83
C LEU A 272 2.64 -10.36 9.10
N LYS A 273 2.31 -10.55 10.38
CA LYS A 273 1.46 -11.66 10.81
C LYS A 273 0.37 -11.23 11.75
N GLY A 274 -0.83 -11.81 11.58
CA GLY A 274 -1.83 -11.86 12.65
C GLY A 274 -1.49 -13.02 13.59
N ASP A 275 -1.12 -12.71 14.82
CA ASP A 275 -0.55 -13.66 15.79
C ASP A 275 -0.90 -13.22 17.21
N ILE A 276 -1.48 -14.08 18.07
CA ILE A 276 -1.79 -13.86 19.49
C ILE A 276 -0.59 -14.15 20.39
N ASN A 277 0.40 -14.89 19.87
CA ASN A 277 1.60 -15.38 20.50
C ASN A 277 1.30 -16.17 21.80
N LEU A 278 1.13 -17.48 21.67
CA LEU A 278 0.67 -18.44 22.68
C LEU A 278 1.56 -18.61 23.93
N SER A 279 2.68 -17.89 24.07
CA SER A 279 3.48 -17.91 25.31
C SER A 279 2.96 -16.88 26.32
N GLY A 280 1.79 -17.15 26.91
CA GLY A 280 1.37 -16.60 28.20
C GLY A 280 0.90 -15.13 28.25
N ALA A 281 0.78 -14.43 27.13
CA ALA A 281 0.21 -13.08 27.10
C ALA A 281 -0.66 -12.89 25.84
N SER A 282 -1.96 -12.72 26.05
CA SER A 282 -3.05 -12.52 25.08
C SER A 282 -2.98 -11.21 24.27
N ASP A 283 -1.77 -10.72 24.02
CA ASP A 283 -1.51 -9.36 23.57
C ASP A 283 -1.14 -9.27 22.08
N GLY A 284 -1.34 -10.35 21.32
CA GLY A 284 -1.20 -10.30 19.86
C GLY A 284 -2.55 -10.02 19.18
N ASP A 285 -2.51 -9.36 18.03
CA ASP A 285 -3.69 -8.78 17.37
C ASP A 285 -3.73 -9.13 15.87
N GLU A 286 -4.84 -8.81 15.21
CA GLU A 286 -4.93 -8.80 13.76
C GLU A 286 -3.92 -7.83 13.14
N PHE A 287 -3.42 -8.17 11.95
CA PHE A 287 -2.58 -7.27 11.16
C PHE A 287 -3.41 -6.66 10.02
N ARG A 288 -3.86 -5.40 10.20
CA ARG A 288 -4.88 -4.82 9.30
C ARG A 288 -4.79 -3.32 9.01
N HIS A 289 -5.30 -2.92 7.84
CA HIS A 289 -5.36 -1.51 7.42
C HIS A 289 -4.00 -0.82 7.42
N ASN A 290 -2.92 -1.56 7.12
CA ASN A 290 -1.57 -1.01 7.05
C ASN A 290 -1.25 -0.59 5.62
N GLU A 291 -0.52 0.50 5.48
CA GLU A 291 -0.07 1.02 4.19
C GLU A 291 1.46 1.09 4.15
N TRP A 292 2.03 0.51 3.10
CA TRP A 292 3.43 0.65 2.73
C TRP A 292 3.49 1.27 1.34
N ASN A 293 4.02 2.50 1.25
CA ASN A 293 4.21 3.22 0.00
C ASN A 293 5.71 3.48 -0.25
N GLY A 294 6.24 3.01 -1.38
CA GLY A 294 7.61 3.26 -1.78
C GLY A 294 8.64 2.40 -1.04
N GLY A 295 9.78 2.18 -1.69
CA GLY A 295 10.89 1.43 -1.13
C GLY A 295 11.32 0.25 -1.99
N LEU A 296 12.14 -0.63 -1.41
CA LEU A 296 12.73 -1.77 -2.12
C LEU A 296 12.96 -2.93 -1.15
N VAL A 297 12.65 -4.15 -1.58
CA VAL A 297 12.94 -5.40 -0.88
C VAL A 297 13.88 -6.24 -1.73
N THR A 298 15.12 -6.43 -1.27
CA THR A 298 16.15 -7.09 -2.07
C THR A 298 17.02 -8.05 -1.28
N ASN A 299 17.65 -8.98 -2.00
CA ASN A 299 18.61 -9.96 -1.47
C ASN A 299 18.06 -10.81 -0.31
N CYS A 300 16.76 -11.12 -0.30
CA CYS A 300 16.17 -11.99 0.72
C CYS A 300 16.25 -13.47 0.31
N THR A 301 16.67 -14.35 1.23
CA THR A 301 16.95 -15.76 0.89
C THR A 301 15.80 -16.73 1.09
N THR A 302 14.85 -16.44 1.99
CA THR A 302 13.66 -17.28 2.25
C THR A 302 12.39 -16.59 1.78
N ALA A 303 12.13 -15.38 2.30
CA ALA A 303 10.98 -14.58 1.88
C ALA A 303 11.31 -13.07 1.94
N GLY A 304 10.97 -12.29 0.92
CA GLY A 304 11.07 -10.83 0.96
C GLY A 304 10.04 -10.26 1.92
N VAL A 305 8.76 -10.43 1.60
CA VAL A 305 7.64 -10.06 2.48
C VAL A 305 6.74 -11.27 2.68
N HIS A 306 6.41 -11.59 3.93
CA HIS A 306 5.43 -12.62 4.30
C HIS A 306 4.23 -11.95 4.97
N LEU A 307 3.10 -11.91 4.27
CA LEU A 307 1.78 -11.60 4.82
C LEU A 307 1.13 -12.92 5.23
N GLY A 308 0.96 -13.14 6.53
CA GLY A 308 0.57 -14.46 7.05
C GLY A 308 -0.50 -14.43 8.14
N PHE A 309 -1.47 -15.33 8.03
CA PHE A 309 -2.25 -15.80 9.17
C PHE A 309 -1.40 -16.75 10.03
N VAL A 310 -1.46 -16.61 11.35
CA VAL A 310 -0.97 -17.62 12.30
C VAL A 310 -2.12 -18.14 13.14
N ASP A 311 -2.77 -17.24 13.88
CA ASP A 311 -3.96 -17.52 14.69
C ASP A 311 -4.95 -16.33 14.73
N ARG A 312 -4.60 -15.24 14.04
CA ARG A 312 -5.39 -14.02 13.85
C ARG A 312 -5.30 -13.56 12.40
N LYS A 313 -6.30 -12.80 11.96
CA LYS A 313 -6.43 -12.33 10.57
C LYS A 313 -5.31 -11.39 10.17
N CYS A 314 -4.82 -11.56 8.95
CA CYS A 314 -3.99 -10.60 8.23
C CYS A 314 -4.81 -10.08 7.05
N TRP A 315 -5.29 -8.83 7.11
CA TRP A 315 -6.30 -8.35 6.15
C TRP A 315 -6.33 -6.84 5.87
N HIS A 316 -6.81 -6.42 4.69
CA HIS A 316 -6.87 -5.00 4.28
C HIS A 316 -5.53 -4.27 4.35
N ASN A 317 -4.46 -4.93 3.90
CA ASN A 317 -3.14 -4.31 3.82
C ASN A 317 -2.89 -3.83 2.38
N SER A 318 -2.23 -2.68 2.25
CA SER A 318 -1.89 -2.11 0.95
C SER A 318 -0.39 -1.89 0.83
N ILE A 319 0.19 -2.38 -0.28
CA ILE A 319 1.61 -2.22 -0.61
C ILE A 319 1.68 -1.55 -1.98
N LYS A 320 2.17 -0.32 -2.05
CA LYS A 320 2.19 0.49 -3.27
C LYS A 320 3.59 0.93 -3.62
N ASP A 321 3.92 0.92 -4.91
CA ASP A 321 5.18 1.44 -5.45
C ASP A 321 6.42 0.82 -4.78
N VAL A 322 6.34 -0.45 -4.36
CA VAL A 322 7.44 -1.19 -3.74
C VAL A 322 8.08 -2.13 -4.76
N GLY A 323 9.41 -2.04 -4.88
CA GLY A 323 10.19 -2.96 -5.68
C GLY A 323 10.57 -4.23 -4.93
N PHE A 324 10.56 -5.34 -5.63
CA PHE A 324 11.01 -6.64 -5.15
C PHE A 324 12.08 -7.18 -6.09
N GLU A 325 13.36 -7.06 -5.69
CA GLU A 325 14.46 -7.28 -6.62
C GLU A 325 15.49 -8.28 -6.11
N SER A 326 15.98 -9.16 -7.00
CA SER A 326 17.12 -10.04 -6.72
C SER A 326 16.97 -10.91 -5.46
N ASN A 327 15.76 -11.33 -5.12
CA ASN A 327 15.50 -12.23 -3.99
C ASN A 327 15.72 -13.69 -4.44
N SER A 328 16.63 -14.41 -3.77
CA SER A 328 16.85 -15.83 -4.06
C SER A 328 15.76 -16.73 -3.45
N GLY A 329 15.00 -16.21 -2.48
CA GLY A 329 13.79 -16.83 -1.95
C GLY A 329 12.51 -16.35 -2.65
N ILE A 330 11.38 -16.46 -1.95
CA ILE A 330 10.09 -15.95 -2.43
C ILE A 330 10.05 -14.44 -2.20
N ALA A 331 9.78 -13.63 -3.22
CA ALA A 331 9.75 -12.18 -3.03
C ALA A 331 8.53 -11.74 -2.20
N LEU A 332 7.32 -12.17 -2.56
CA LEU A 332 6.10 -11.96 -1.79
C LEU A 332 5.41 -13.30 -1.49
N LYS A 333 5.18 -13.58 -0.21
CA LYS A 333 4.44 -14.75 0.26
C LYS A 333 3.16 -14.33 0.96
N CYS A 334 2.03 -14.83 0.50
CA CYS A 334 0.70 -14.64 1.07
C CYS A 334 0.18 -15.98 1.58
N THR A 335 0.07 -16.13 2.90
CA THR A 335 -0.46 -17.33 3.57
C THR A 335 -1.71 -16.94 4.36
N GLY A 336 -2.89 -17.20 3.83
CA GLY A 336 -4.16 -16.82 4.45
C GLY A 336 -4.38 -15.30 4.60
N ALA A 337 -3.74 -14.50 3.76
CA ALA A 337 -3.90 -13.04 3.76
C ALA A 337 -5.16 -12.63 2.98
N ARG A 338 -5.88 -11.60 3.45
CA ARG A 338 -7.18 -11.23 2.87
C ARG A 338 -7.29 -9.78 2.44
N TRP A 339 -8.01 -9.51 1.36
CA TRP A 339 -8.26 -8.15 0.86
C TRP A 339 -6.97 -7.33 0.77
N THR A 340 -5.92 -7.91 0.21
CA THR A 340 -4.60 -7.28 0.08
C THR A 340 -4.52 -6.62 -1.28
N ASP A 341 -4.15 -5.34 -1.30
CA ASP A 341 -4.01 -4.55 -2.52
C ASP A 341 -2.54 -4.21 -2.76
N LEU A 342 -2.05 -4.54 -3.95
CA LEU A 342 -0.73 -4.15 -4.42
C LEU A 342 -0.87 -3.29 -5.66
N GLY A 343 -0.24 -2.11 -5.69
CA GLY A 343 -0.35 -1.17 -6.80
C GLY A 343 1.01 -0.59 -7.19
N GLY A 344 1.37 -0.62 -8.48
CA GLY A 344 2.64 -0.03 -8.92
C GLY A 344 3.89 -0.84 -8.54
N CYS A 345 3.73 -2.05 -8.02
CA CYS A 345 4.85 -2.88 -7.56
C CYS A 345 5.54 -3.60 -8.72
N TRP A 346 6.86 -3.78 -8.62
CA TRP A 346 7.64 -4.49 -9.64
C TRP A 346 8.50 -5.59 -9.03
N TRP A 347 8.64 -6.69 -9.76
CA TRP A 347 9.40 -7.86 -9.38
C TRP A 347 10.42 -8.19 -10.45
N THR A 348 11.72 -8.04 -10.13
CA THR A 348 12.81 -8.25 -11.09
C THR A 348 13.93 -9.12 -10.53
N GLY A 349 14.37 -10.11 -11.30
CA GLY A 349 15.54 -10.93 -10.95
C GLY A 349 15.37 -11.83 -9.72
N ASN A 350 14.14 -12.09 -9.27
CA ASN A 350 13.89 -13.02 -8.16
C ASN A 350 13.86 -14.48 -8.65
N ALA A 351 14.02 -15.43 -7.72
CA ALA A 351 13.79 -16.85 -8.01
C ALA A 351 12.28 -17.16 -8.13
N THR A 352 11.49 -16.66 -7.18
CA THR A 352 10.03 -16.77 -7.15
C THR A 352 9.45 -15.43 -6.75
N ASP A 353 8.55 -14.87 -7.57
CA ASP A 353 7.96 -13.55 -7.31
C ASP A 353 6.82 -13.62 -6.30
N LEU A 354 5.93 -14.59 -6.44
CA LEU A 354 4.70 -14.65 -5.66
C LEU A 354 4.32 -16.08 -5.28
N VAL A 355 4.01 -16.29 -4.00
CA VAL A 355 3.38 -17.51 -3.51
C VAL A 355 2.08 -17.15 -2.80
N VAL A 356 0.97 -17.76 -3.24
CA VAL A 356 -0.36 -17.61 -2.66
C VAL A 356 -0.85 -18.98 -2.18
N GLU A 357 -1.10 -19.08 -0.88
CA GLU A 357 -1.55 -20.31 -0.23
C GLU A 357 -2.52 -20.00 0.91
N ASP A 358 -3.35 -20.98 1.29
CA ASP A 358 -4.15 -20.88 2.51
C ASP A 358 -3.31 -21.23 3.75
N GLY A 359 -3.76 -20.82 4.92
CA GLY A 359 -3.20 -21.26 6.19
C GLY A 359 -3.41 -22.75 6.42
N SER A 360 -2.48 -23.39 7.12
CA SER A 360 -2.54 -24.84 7.39
C SER A 360 -3.54 -25.24 8.48
N ASP A 361 -4.10 -24.27 9.23
CA ASP A 361 -5.04 -24.56 10.31
C ASP A 361 -6.45 -24.81 9.77
N THR A 362 -6.85 -26.07 9.68
CA THR A 362 -8.14 -26.48 9.15
C THR A 362 -9.33 -26.09 10.05
N THR A 363 -9.10 -25.63 11.27
CA THR A 363 -10.17 -25.19 12.18
C THR A 363 -10.60 -23.75 11.95
N LEU A 364 -9.75 -22.95 11.29
CA LEU A 364 -9.94 -21.52 11.04
C LEU A 364 -9.97 -21.19 9.54
N VAL A 365 -10.45 -22.12 8.70
CA VAL A 365 -10.56 -21.97 7.24
C VAL A 365 -11.29 -20.69 6.82
N ASP A 366 -12.31 -20.30 7.58
CA ASP A 366 -13.08 -19.08 7.36
C ASP A 366 -12.29 -17.80 7.64
N GLU A 367 -11.11 -17.88 8.24
CA GLU A 367 -10.25 -16.74 8.58
C GLU A 367 -8.87 -16.79 7.91
N ASN A 368 -8.39 -17.99 7.56
CA ASN A 368 -7.04 -18.21 7.04
C ASN A 368 -6.98 -18.63 5.56
N SER A 369 -8.08 -18.54 4.83
CA SER A 369 -8.06 -18.64 3.36
C SER A 369 -7.57 -17.34 2.72
N THR A 370 -6.73 -17.43 1.69
CA THR A 370 -6.31 -16.24 0.91
C THR A 370 -7.40 -15.85 -0.07
N ILE A 371 -7.96 -14.65 0.11
CA ILE A 371 -9.05 -14.09 -0.70
C ILE A 371 -8.85 -12.59 -0.96
N GLY A 372 -9.34 -12.08 -2.10
CA GLY A 372 -9.29 -10.65 -2.42
C GLY A 372 -7.87 -10.12 -2.57
N LEU A 373 -7.00 -10.84 -3.28
CA LEU A 373 -5.66 -10.36 -3.62
C LEU A 373 -5.73 -9.59 -4.93
N HIS A 374 -5.49 -8.29 -4.90
CA HIS A 374 -5.52 -7.44 -6.08
C HIS A 374 -4.12 -6.89 -6.34
N ILE A 375 -3.61 -7.05 -7.56
CA ILE A 375 -2.29 -6.58 -7.98
C ILE A 375 -2.48 -5.76 -9.25
N SER A 376 -2.20 -4.45 -9.19
CA SER A 376 -2.42 -3.50 -10.29
C SER A 376 -1.14 -2.78 -10.70
N ASN A 377 -1.03 -2.38 -11.98
CA ASN A 377 0.10 -1.61 -12.52
C ASN A 377 1.46 -2.27 -12.21
N PHE A 378 1.60 -3.56 -12.51
CA PHE A 378 2.73 -4.37 -12.04
C PHE A 378 3.69 -4.79 -13.15
N LEU A 379 4.89 -5.21 -12.75
CA LEU A 379 5.83 -5.98 -13.57
C LEU A 379 6.23 -7.25 -12.81
N ILE A 380 5.99 -8.43 -13.37
CA ILE A 380 6.37 -9.73 -12.80
C ILE A 380 7.32 -10.45 -13.78
N SER A 381 8.43 -10.99 -13.29
CA SER A 381 9.48 -11.55 -14.15
C SER A 381 10.00 -12.92 -13.75
N ALA A 382 9.46 -13.55 -12.71
CA ALA A 382 9.85 -14.88 -12.25
C ALA A 382 8.65 -15.77 -11.91
N ALA A 383 8.92 -16.95 -11.35
CA ALA A 383 7.90 -17.96 -11.08
C ALA A 383 6.87 -17.51 -10.04
N MET A 384 5.65 -18.06 -10.15
CA MET A 384 4.58 -17.88 -9.16
C MET A 384 3.91 -19.20 -8.85
N SER A 385 3.34 -19.34 -7.64
CA SER A 385 2.55 -20.51 -7.28
C SER A 385 1.28 -20.16 -6.52
N PHE A 386 0.18 -20.80 -6.88
CA PHE A 386 -1.14 -20.63 -6.30
C PHE A 386 -1.70 -21.97 -5.83
N THR A 387 -2.23 -22.00 -4.61
CA THR A 387 -2.93 -23.16 -4.03
C THR A 387 -4.00 -22.72 -3.04
N GLY A 388 -5.00 -23.58 -2.81
CA GLY A 388 -6.09 -23.30 -1.88
C GLY A 388 -7.23 -22.51 -2.52
N LYS A 389 -7.97 -21.75 -1.70
CA LYS A 389 -9.24 -21.12 -2.12
C LYS A 389 -9.07 -20.11 -3.24
N CYS A 390 -8.07 -19.23 -3.15
CA CYS A 390 -7.74 -18.20 -4.16
C CYS A 390 -8.95 -17.42 -4.70
N GLN A 391 -9.92 -17.07 -3.84
CA GLN A 391 -11.10 -16.32 -4.26
C GLN A 391 -10.74 -14.86 -4.54
N ASP A 392 -11.27 -14.27 -5.62
CA ASP A 392 -11.07 -12.85 -5.96
C ASP A 392 -9.59 -12.46 -6.10
N VAL A 393 -8.77 -13.34 -6.70
CA VAL A 393 -7.38 -13.03 -7.06
C VAL A 393 -7.34 -12.38 -8.44
N ILE A 394 -6.92 -11.13 -8.49
CA ILE A 394 -6.98 -10.28 -9.69
C ILE A 394 -5.61 -9.64 -9.95
N PHE A 395 -5.15 -9.77 -11.18
CA PHE A 395 -4.04 -9.02 -11.75
C PHE A 395 -4.60 -8.02 -12.75
N ASP A 396 -4.20 -6.75 -12.66
CA ASP A 396 -4.75 -5.68 -13.48
C ASP A 396 -3.68 -4.75 -14.07
N ALA A 397 -3.76 -4.50 -15.38
CA ALA A 397 -2.94 -3.51 -16.09
C ALA A 397 -1.42 -3.64 -15.85
N GLY A 398 -0.83 -4.82 -16.08
CA GLY A 398 0.60 -5.05 -15.88
C GLY A 398 1.30 -5.87 -16.97
N GLU A 399 2.56 -6.21 -16.72
CA GLU A 399 3.38 -7.04 -17.58
C GLU A 399 3.88 -8.29 -16.83
N PHE A 400 3.65 -9.45 -17.44
CA PHE A 400 4.27 -10.72 -17.09
C PHE A 400 5.42 -10.98 -18.07
N ALA A 401 6.63 -10.58 -17.67
CA ALA A 401 7.82 -10.63 -18.51
C ALA A 401 8.39 -12.05 -18.66
N SER A 402 8.30 -12.88 -17.62
CA SER A 402 8.81 -14.27 -17.65
C SER A 402 8.29 -15.09 -16.45
N GLY A 403 8.47 -16.41 -16.52
CA GLY A 403 8.22 -17.31 -15.38
C GLY A 403 7.21 -18.42 -15.65
N THR A 404 7.22 -19.41 -14.76
CA THR A 404 6.21 -20.48 -14.73
C THR A 404 5.23 -20.21 -13.60
N TYR A 405 3.94 -20.12 -13.94
CA TYR A 405 2.86 -19.87 -12.99
C TYR A 405 2.13 -21.17 -12.72
N THR A 406 2.32 -21.71 -11.52
CA THR A 406 1.86 -23.05 -11.16
C THR A 406 0.59 -22.97 -10.31
N LEU A 407 -0.50 -23.53 -10.82
CA LEU A 407 -1.80 -23.58 -10.14
C LEU A 407 -2.07 -25.03 -9.72
N THR A 408 -2.09 -25.27 -8.40
CA THR A 408 -2.30 -26.62 -7.83
C THR A 408 -3.34 -26.59 -6.73
N THR A 409 -4.44 -27.33 -6.92
CA THR A 409 -5.57 -27.40 -5.99
C THR A 409 -6.17 -26.01 -5.76
N VAL A 410 -6.41 -25.28 -6.84
CA VAL A 410 -6.98 -23.93 -6.78
C VAL A 410 -8.51 -24.03 -6.82
N GLY A 411 -9.18 -23.32 -5.90
CA GLY A 411 -10.64 -23.41 -5.73
C GLY A 411 -11.45 -22.44 -6.61
N ASN A 412 -10.84 -21.35 -7.08
CA ASN A 412 -11.50 -20.28 -7.84
C ASN A 412 -10.59 -19.77 -8.96
N SER A 413 -11.18 -19.22 -10.01
CA SER A 413 -10.43 -18.64 -11.12
C SER A 413 -9.61 -17.42 -10.69
N ILE A 414 -8.39 -17.34 -11.22
CA ILE A 414 -7.52 -16.17 -11.13
C ILE A 414 -7.76 -15.32 -12.37
N LEU A 415 -8.06 -14.04 -12.19
CA LEU A 415 -8.40 -13.13 -13.27
C LEU A 415 -7.24 -12.21 -13.61
N VAL A 416 -6.88 -12.16 -14.89
CA VAL A 416 -5.80 -11.33 -15.42
C VAL A 416 -6.42 -10.34 -16.41
N ILE A 417 -6.41 -9.07 -16.06
CA ILE A 417 -7.07 -7.98 -16.78
C ILE A 417 -6.03 -7.06 -17.39
N ASP A 418 -6.17 -6.71 -18.67
CA ASP A 418 -5.33 -5.72 -19.38
C ASP A 418 -3.83 -5.93 -19.23
N SER A 419 -3.43 -7.17 -19.03
CA SER A 419 -2.04 -7.51 -18.80
C SER A 419 -1.43 -8.14 -20.04
N THR A 420 -0.14 -7.89 -20.22
CA THR A 420 0.65 -8.50 -21.30
C THR A 420 1.43 -9.67 -20.73
N GLU A 421 1.49 -10.77 -21.49
CA GLU A 421 2.30 -11.94 -21.16
C GLU A 421 3.33 -12.12 -22.26
N SER A 422 4.60 -12.22 -21.88
CA SER A 422 5.70 -12.53 -22.78
C SER A 422 5.61 -13.98 -23.29
N SER A 423 6.27 -14.26 -24.41
CA SER A 423 6.36 -15.62 -24.98
C SER A 423 7.07 -16.64 -24.08
N THR A 424 7.80 -16.15 -23.07
CA THR A 424 8.50 -16.97 -22.06
C THR A 424 7.63 -17.32 -20.85
N VAL A 425 6.40 -16.82 -20.77
CA VAL A 425 5.46 -17.15 -19.70
C VAL A 425 4.81 -18.50 -19.97
N SER A 426 4.76 -19.36 -18.96
CA SER A 426 4.08 -20.66 -19.04
C SER A 426 3.13 -20.85 -17.86
N ILE A 427 1.92 -21.35 -18.11
CA ILE A 427 0.96 -21.73 -17.06
C ILE A 427 1.01 -23.25 -16.89
N ALA A 428 1.17 -23.71 -15.64
CA ALA A 428 1.37 -25.12 -15.31
C ALA A 428 0.52 -25.56 -14.10
N GLY A 429 0.48 -26.87 -13.86
CA GLY A 429 -0.28 -27.48 -12.77
C GLY A 429 -1.63 -28.04 -13.21
N ASN A 430 -2.27 -28.82 -12.33
CA ASN A 430 -3.51 -29.54 -12.65
C ASN A 430 -4.71 -28.60 -12.87
N ASP A 431 -4.66 -27.39 -12.31
CA ASP A 431 -5.72 -26.39 -12.39
C ASP A 431 -5.34 -25.19 -13.28
N ALA A 432 -4.42 -25.39 -14.23
CA ALA A 432 -3.97 -24.35 -15.15
C ALA A 432 -5.11 -23.65 -15.93
N THR A 433 -6.25 -24.33 -16.11
CA THR A 433 -7.47 -23.78 -16.75
C THR A 433 -8.14 -22.67 -15.93
N GLN A 434 -7.79 -22.52 -14.66
CA GLN A 434 -8.31 -21.47 -13.78
C GLN A 434 -7.61 -20.12 -13.98
N TRP A 435 -6.57 -20.05 -14.82
CA TRP A 435 -5.93 -18.80 -15.23
C TRP A 435 -6.72 -18.12 -16.36
N MET A 436 -7.51 -17.11 -16.02
CA MET A 436 -8.46 -16.46 -16.92
C MET A 436 -7.93 -15.10 -17.39
N ARG A 437 -7.88 -14.90 -18.71
CA ARG A 437 -7.44 -13.63 -19.31
C ARG A 437 -8.65 -12.81 -19.73
N LYS A 438 -8.60 -11.51 -19.46
CA LYS A 438 -9.58 -10.50 -19.82
C LYS A 438 -8.85 -9.24 -20.27
N ARG A 439 -9.41 -8.50 -21.22
CA ARG A 439 -8.97 -7.14 -21.54
C ARG A 439 -10.18 -6.21 -21.37
N ARG A 440 -10.03 -5.10 -20.64
CA ARG A 440 -10.94 -3.96 -20.71
C ARG A 440 -10.57 -3.22 -22.00
N SER A 441 -11.50 -3.19 -22.94
CA SER A 441 -11.41 -2.23 -24.03
C SER A 441 -11.42 -0.80 -23.46
N ILE A 442 -10.84 0.16 -24.19
CA ILE A 442 -11.12 1.57 -23.97
C ILE A 442 -12.65 1.77 -24.09
N GLY A 443 -13.30 2.05 -22.96
CA GLY A 443 -14.75 2.08 -22.82
C GLY A 443 -15.31 0.67 -22.62
N ASP A 444 -15.92 0.43 -21.46
CA ASP A 444 -16.54 -0.84 -21.06
C ASP A 444 -17.52 -1.41 -22.09
N TYR A 445 -17.09 -2.31 -22.98
CA TYR A 445 -17.85 -3.38 -23.65
C TYR A 445 -16.87 -4.37 -24.31
N PRO A 446 -17.05 -5.71 -24.24
CA PRO A 446 -16.12 -6.63 -24.87
C PRO A 446 -16.11 -6.43 -26.38
N ASN A 447 -15.04 -5.84 -26.90
CA ASN A 447 -14.82 -5.76 -28.33
C ASN A 447 -14.22 -7.08 -28.80
N SER A 448 -15.00 -7.86 -29.54
CA SER A 448 -14.48 -8.98 -30.30
C SER A 448 -13.78 -8.47 -31.56
N SER A 449 -12.68 -9.12 -31.96
CA SER A 449 -12.01 -8.82 -33.23
C SER A 449 -11.99 -10.06 -34.11
N GLY A 450 -12.18 -9.86 -35.40
CA GLY A 450 -12.24 -10.94 -36.39
C GLY A 450 -11.43 -10.56 -37.63
N VAL A 451 -10.92 -11.56 -38.35
CA VAL A 451 -10.22 -11.33 -39.61
C VAL A 451 -10.96 -12.06 -40.71
N THR A 452 -11.31 -11.33 -41.77
CA THR A 452 -11.85 -11.94 -43.00
C THR A 452 -10.79 -11.84 -44.08
N THR A 453 -10.62 -12.90 -44.88
CA THR A 453 -9.71 -12.93 -46.04
C THR A 453 -10.45 -13.15 -47.36
N ASP A 454 -11.75 -13.37 -47.28
CA ASP A 454 -12.64 -13.66 -48.37
C ASP A 454 -14.04 -13.08 -48.11
N ALA A 455 -14.99 -13.40 -49.01
CA ALA A 455 -16.39 -12.99 -48.89
C ALA A 455 -17.23 -13.95 -48.00
N THR A 456 -16.58 -14.77 -47.17
CA THR A 456 -17.27 -15.70 -46.29
C THR A 456 -17.69 -14.99 -45.00
N SER A 457 -18.97 -15.12 -44.66
CA SER A 457 -19.52 -14.58 -43.42
C SER A 457 -18.88 -15.28 -42.22
N THR A 458 -18.18 -14.51 -41.38
CA THR A 458 -17.43 -14.97 -40.23
C THR A 458 -18.07 -14.46 -38.95
N GLU A 459 -18.19 -15.32 -37.94
CA GLU A 459 -18.70 -14.93 -36.62
C GLU A 459 -17.68 -14.04 -35.93
N ALA A 460 -18.04 -12.77 -35.70
CA ALA A 460 -17.21 -11.83 -34.96
C ALA A 460 -17.56 -11.84 -33.49
N TRP A 461 -18.85 -11.94 -33.14
CA TRP A 461 -19.33 -11.88 -31.76
C TRP A 461 -20.52 -12.83 -31.56
N SER A 462 -20.71 -13.39 -30.36
CA SER A 462 -21.91 -14.16 -30.02
C SER A 462 -22.33 -14.00 -28.54
N TYR A 463 -23.62 -14.25 -28.29
CA TYR A 463 -24.26 -14.25 -26.97
C TYR A 463 -25.27 -15.40 -26.91
N ASP A 464 -25.13 -16.27 -25.90
CA ASP A 464 -26.08 -17.34 -25.61
C ASP A 464 -27.31 -16.76 -24.91
N LEU A 465 -28.48 -16.89 -25.55
CA LEU A 465 -29.75 -16.51 -24.94
C LEU A 465 -30.20 -17.60 -23.97
N ALA A 466 -30.57 -17.23 -22.75
CA ALA A 466 -31.23 -18.11 -21.82
C ALA A 466 -32.64 -18.48 -22.35
N PRO A 467 -33.17 -19.67 -22.02
CA PRO A 467 -34.53 -20.03 -22.43
C PRO A 467 -35.57 -19.05 -21.88
N GLY A 468 -36.37 -18.47 -22.77
CA GLY A 468 -37.38 -17.45 -22.44
C GLY A 468 -36.88 -16.01 -22.44
N GLU A 469 -35.59 -15.77 -22.70
CA GLU A 469 -34.98 -14.44 -22.73
C GLU A 469 -35.32 -13.69 -24.02
N LYS A 470 -35.52 -12.37 -23.89
CA LYS A 470 -35.64 -11.43 -25.01
C LYS A 470 -34.58 -10.36 -24.84
N VAL A 471 -33.90 -10.02 -25.93
CA VAL A 471 -32.83 -9.02 -25.93
C VAL A 471 -33.01 -8.01 -27.06
N PHE A 472 -32.50 -6.82 -26.82
CA PHE A 472 -32.24 -5.83 -27.86
C PHE A 472 -30.73 -5.63 -27.99
N LEU A 473 -30.24 -5.64 -29.23
CA LEU A 473 -28.81 -5.61 -29.55
C LEU A 473 -28.48 -4.34 -30.31
N GLU A 474 -27.40 -3.68 -29.92
CA GLU A 474 -26.79 -2.55 -30.63
C GLU A 474 -25.32 -2.86 -30.89
N ALA A 475 -24.91 -2.96 -32.15
CA ALA A 475 -23.56 -3.27 -32.57
C ALA A 475 -22.87 -2.06 -33.22
N LYS A 476 -21.63 -1.80 -32.80
CA LYS A 476 -20.71 -0.81 -33.38
C LYS A 476 -19.50 -1.55 -33.92
N VAL A 477 -19.25 -1.42 -35.22
CA VAL A 477 -18.23 -2.20 -35.93
C VAL A 477 -17.32 -1.29 -36.73
N VAL A 478 -16.01 -1.49 -36.59
CA VAL A 478 -14.98 -0.79 -37.36
C VAL A 478 -14.10 -1.82 -38.05
N ALA A 479 -13.86 -1.62 -39.34
CA ALA A 479 -13.06 -2.47 -40.19
C ALA A 479 -11.87 -1.68 -40.74
N ASN A 480 -10.67 -2.25 -40.65
CA ASN A 480 -9.46 -1.67 -41.24
C ASN A 480 -8.82 -2.69 -42.20
N GLY A 481 -8.57 -2.27 -43.43
CA GLY A 481 -7.83 -3.07 -44.40
C GLY A 481 -6.37 -3.28 -43.97
N LYS A 482 -5.90 -4.52 -44.03
CA LYS A 482 -4.52 -4.89 -43.65
C LYS A 482 -3.59 -4.96 -44.84
N ASN A 483 -4.07 -5.48 -45.97
CA ASN A 483 -3.36 -5.53 -47.24
C ASN A 483 -3.91 -4.53 -48.27
N VAL A 484 -4.86 -3.68 -47.86
CA VAL A 484 -5.50 -2.62 -48.65
C VAL A 484 -5.65 -1.36 -47.81
N ASN A 485 -5.66 -0.18 -48.43
CA ASN A 485 -5.86 1.11 -47.73
C ASN A 485 -7.34 1.52 -47.74
N GLU A 486 -8.18 0.69 -47.13
CA GLU A 486 -9.65 0.79 -47.14
C GLU A 486 -10.19 0.58 -45.71
N TYR A 487 -11.39 1.09 -45.43
CA TYR A 487 -12.01 0.98 -44.11
C TYR A 487 -13.54 0.88 -44.21
N ALA A 488 -14.18 0.41 -43.14
CA ALA A 488 -15.63 0.49 -43.00
C ALA A 488 -16.07 0.72 -41.54
N VAL A 489 -17.23 1.36 -41.37
CA VAL A 489 -17.82 1.65 -40.06
C VAL A 489 -19.32 1.39 -40.10
N TYR A 490 -19.81 0.63 -39.12
CA TYR A 490 -21.21 0.25 -38.98
C TYR A 490 -21.73 0.57 -37.58
N HIS A 491 -23.00 0.97 -37.51
CA HIS A 491 -23.75 1.10 -36.27
C HIS A 491 -25.18 0.61 -36.50
N ILE A 492 -25.47 -0.62 -36.06
CA ILE A 492 -26.70 -1.35 -36.37
C ILE A 492 -27.39 -1.86 -35.10
N SER A 493 -28.69 -2.08 -35.15
CA SER A 493 -29.45 -2.68 -34.05
C SER A 493 -30.52 -3.67 -34.52
N GLN A 494 -30.84 -4.65 -33.67
CA GLN A 494 -31.91 -5.62 -33.90
C GLN A 494 -32.35 -6.29 -32.58
N GLY A 495 -33.60 -6.74 -32.50
CA GLY A 495 -34.07 -7.58 -31.40
C GLY A 495 -33.78 -9.07 -31.62
N ALA A 496 -33.71 -9.86 -30.56
CA ALA A 496 -33.66 -11.32 -30.62
C ALA A 496 -34.38 -11.95 -29.41
N TYR A 497 -34.81 -13.19 -29.55
CA TYR A 497 -35.44 -13.94 -28.46
C TYR A 497 -35.14 -15.41 -28.54
N ARG A 498 -35.28 -16.09 -27.39
CA ARG A 498 -35.30 -17.54 -27.30
C ARG A 498 -36.55 -17.98 -26.55
N LEU A 499 -37.28 -18.95 -27.09
CA LEU A 499 -38.44 -19.52 -26.39
C LEU A 499 -37.99 -20.32 -25.14
N GLY A 500 -38.92 -20.53 -24.20
CA GLY A 500 -38.65 -21.37 -23.03
C GLY A 500 -38.30 -22.81 -23.41
N SER A 501 -37.61 -23.52 -22.53
CA SER A 501 -37.32 -24.96 -22.75
C SER A 501 -38.50 -25.79 -22.28
N THR A 502 -38.72 -26.95 -22.89
CA THR A 502 -39.83 -27.84 -22.53
C THR A 502 -39.33 -29.05 -21.77
N LEU A 503 -40.02 -29.44 -20.71
CA LEU A 503 -39.79 -30.67 -19.96
C LEU A 503 -41.09 -31.49 -19.97
N ALA A 504 -41.01 -32.73 -20.45
CA ALA A 504 -42.14 -33.65 -20.38
C ALA A 504 -42.25 -34.23 -18.96
N TYR A 505 -43.47 -34.56 -18.55
CA TYR A 505 -43.74 -35.19 -17.27
C TYR A 505 -44.77 -36.32 -17.43
N ASP A 506 -44.75 -37.26 -16.49
CA ASP A 506 -45.76 -38.29 -16.31
C ASP A 506 -46.14 -38.48 -14.84
N GLY A 507 -47.08 -39.39 -14.57
CA GLY A 507 -47.55 -39.67 -13.21
C GLY A 507 -48.11 -38.46 -12.46
N GLN A 508 -48.70 -37.48 -13.17
CA GLN A 508 -49.21 -36.26 -12.55
C GLN A 508 -50.29 -36.58 -11.52
N THR A 509 -50.17 -35.95 -10.35
CA THR A 509 -51.12 -36.05 -9.24
C THR A 509 -51.87 -34.75 -8.98
N THR A 510 -51.25 -33.62 -9.30
CA THR A 510 -51.85 -32.28 -9.26
C THR A 510 -51.31 -31.43 -10.42
N ASN A 511 -52.17 -30.63 -11.05
CA ASN A 511 -51.81 -29.76 -12.16
C ASN A 511 -50.76 -28.70 -11.78
N PHE A 512 -49.91 -28.34 -12.74
CA PHE A 512 -48.90 -27.29 -12.55
C PHE A 512 -49.51 -25.89 -12.75
N THR A 513 -49.01 -24.93 -11.97
CA THR A 513 -49.48 -23.55 -11.96
C THR A 513 -48.53 -22.65 -12.75
N LYS A 514 -49.04 -21.98 -13.77
CA LYS A 514 -48.28 -20.96 -14.50
C LYS A 514 -47.80 -19.85 -13.55
N GLY A 515 -46.52 -19.52 -13.62
CA GLY A 515 -45.86 -18.53 -12.77
C GLY A 515 -45.34 -19.08 -11.44
N ALA A 516 -45.59 -20.36 -11.13
CA ALA A 516 -45.00 -21.04 -9.99
C ALA A 516 -43.58 -21.55 -10.30
N VAL A 517 -42.77 -21.73 -9.26
CA VAL A 517 -41.42 -22.30 -9.37
C VAL A 517 -41.53 -23.82 -9.28
N LEU A 518 -41.15 -24.51 -10.34
CA LEU A 518 -40.96 -25.96 -10.40
C LEU A 518 -39.64 -26.34 -9.73
N THR A 519 -39.63 -27.39 -8.94
CA THR A 519 -38.45 -27.91 -8.22
C THR A 519 -38.35 -29.42 -8.41
N GLY A 520 -37.17 -29.91 -8.81
CA GLY A 520 -36.83 -31.33 -8.85
C GLY A 520 -36.35 -31.81 -7.48
N ALA A 521 -36.94 -32.88 -6.96
CA ALA A 521 -36.65 -33.40 -5.63
C ALA A 521 -35.27 -34.08 -5.55
N THR A 522 -34.78 -34.64 -6.67
CA THR A 522 -33.51 -35.38 -6.70
C THR A 522 -32.38 -34.49 -7.23
N SER A 523 -32.64 -33.77 -8.31
CA SER A 523 -31.67 -32.87 -8.95
C SER A 523 -31.49 -31.55 -8.19
N GLY A 524 -32.50 -31.12 -7.42
CA GLY A 524 -32.57 -29.77 -6.87
C GLY A 524 -32.75 -28.70 -7.95
N ALA A 525 -33.02 -29.08 -9.20
CA ALA A 525 -33.20 -28.14 -10.30
C ALA A 525 -34.46 -27.29 -10.07
N THR A 526 -34.38 -26.00 -10.36
CA THR A 526 -35.51 -25.07 -10.24
C THR A 526 -35.76 -24.33 -11.54
N ALA A 527 -37.03 -24.05 -11.84
CA ALA A 527 -37.40 -23.29 -13.02
C ALA A 527 -38.76 -22.61 -12.86
N LEU A 528 -38.98 -21.50 -13.58
CA LEU A 528 -40.28 -20.82 -13.59
C LEU A 528 -41.17 -21.38 -14.70
N ILE A 529 -42.38 -21.82 -14.35
CA ILE A 529 -43.36 -22.34 -15.31
C ILE A 529 -44.00 -21.19 -16.08
N ILE A 530 -43.88 -21.21 -17.41
CA ILE A 530 -44.51 -20.20 -18.29
C ILE A 530 -45.76 -20.71 -18.99
N GLU A 531 -45.88 -22.02 -19.13
CA GLU A 531 -47.02 -22.71 -19.72
C GLU A 531 -47.02 -24.17 -19.27
N ASP A 532 -48.21 -24.72 -19.08
CA ASP A 532 -48.43 -26.15 -18.83
C ASP A 532 -49.38 -26.67 -19.93
N SER A 533 -48.90 -27.63 -20.71
CA SER A 533 -49.68 -28.34 -21.73
C SER A 533 -50.10 -29.70 -21.17
N ASP A 534 -51.14 -29.66 -20.35
CA ASP A 534 -51.67 -30.82 -19.63
C ASP A 534 -52.50 -31.74 -20.54
N SER A 535 -52.24 -33.04 -20.47
CA SER A 535 -53.01 -34.12 -21.11
C SER A 535 -53.46 -35.20 -20.11
N GLY A 536 -53.62 -34.84 -18.83
CA GLY A 536 -54.02 -35.72 -17.74
C GLY A 536 -52.81 -36.26 -16.99
N ALA A 537 -52.56 -37.57 -17.05
CA ALA A 537 -51.44 -38.17 -16.31
C ALA A 537 -50.05 -37.81 -16.90
N THR A 538 -50.01 -37.24 -18.11
CA THR A 538 -48.79 -36.85 -18.83
C THR A 538 -48.97 -35.46 -19.42
N GLY A 539 -47.89 -34.72 -19.60
CA GLY A 539 -47.93 -33.42 -20.27
C GLY A 539 -46.55 -32.83 -20.48
N THR A 540 -46.50 -31.54 -20.79
CA THR A 540 -45.24 -30.82 -20.99
C THR A 540 -45.34 -29.44 -20.36
N VAL A 541 -44.41 -29.14 -19.47
CA VAL A 541 -44.23 -27.79 -18.92
C VAL A 541 -43.20 -27.03 -19.75
N THR A 542 -43.50 -25.78 -20.07
CA THR A 542 -42.54 -24.86 -20.67
C THR A 542 -41.94 -23.99 -19.55
N LEU A 543 -40.62 -23.89 -19.54
CA LEU A 543 -39.82 -23.39 -18.43
C LEU A 543 -38.90 -22.24 -18.87
N ARG A 544 -38.69 -21.28 -17.98
CA ARG A 544 -37.65 -20.23 -18.08
C ARG A 544 -36.90 -20.05 -16.75
N ASN A 545 -35.78 -19.33 -16.77
CA ASN A 545 -34.92 -19.11 -15.59
C ASN A 545 -34.52 -20.45 -14.93
N ILE A 546 -34.10 -21.39 -15.75
CA ILE A 546 -33.78 -22.75 -15.33
C ILE A 546 -32.42 -22.74 -14.62
N ILE A 547 -32.36 -23.32 -13.43
CA ILE A 547 -31.16 -23.51 -12.62
C ILE A 547 -31.04 -25.00 -12.33
N GLY A 548 -29.96 -25.63 -12.82
CA GLY A 548 -29.78 -27.08 -12.76
C GLY A 548 -30.39 -27.82 -13.96
N GLU A 549 -30.30 -29.14 -13.92
CA GLU A 549 -30.85 -30.03 -14.95
C GLU A 549 -31.77 -31.04 -14.28
N PHE A 550 -33.01 -31.15 -14.79
CA PHE A 550 -33.94 -32.14 -14.29
C PHE A 550 -33.51 -33.54 -14.72
N VAL A 551 -33.60 -34.48 -13.80
CA VAL A 551 -33.24 -35.88 -14.00
C VAL A 551 -34.49 -36.67 -14.35
N ASP A 552 -34.34 -37.61 -15.28
CA ASP A 552 -35.40 -38.54 -15.66
C ASP A 552 -35.91 -39.33 -14.43
N ASP A 553 -37.21 -39.58 -14.40
CA ASP A 553 -37.97 -40.23 -13.31
C ASP A 553 -37.90 -39.51 -11.94
N GLU A 554 -37.46 -38.26 -11.88
CA GLU A 554 -37.45 -37.54 -10.60
C GLU A 554 -38.82 -36.93 -10.26
N ALA A 555 -39.17 -36.91 -8.97
CA ALA A 555 -40.35 -36.18 -8.52
C ALA A 555 -40.14 -34.66 -8.71
N ILE A 556 -41.06 -34.02 -9.42
CA ILE A 556 -41.07 -32.58 -9.65
C ILE A 556 -42.32 -31.96 -9.01
N THR A 557 -42.13 -30.86 -8.27
CA THR A 557 -43.21 -30.15 -7.57
C THR A 557 -43.14 -28.67 -7.81
N ASP A 558 -44.27 -27.99 -7.97
CA ASP A 558 -44.30 -26.53 -7.99
C ASP A 558 -44.60 -25.92 -6.61
N SER A 559 -44.35 -24.62 -6.48
CA SER A 559 -44.63 -23.85 -5.27
C SER A 559 -46.13 -23.64 -4.94
N SER A 560 -47.03 -24.14 -5.77
CA SER A 560 -48.49 -23.99 -5.68
C SER A 560 -49.24 -25.32 -5.51
N GLY A 561 -48.53 -26.43 -5.42
CA GLY A 561 -49.07 -27.77 -5.14
C GLY A 561 -49.12 -28.73 -6.32
N GLY A 562 -48.68 -28.32 -7.52
CA GLY A 562 -48.52 -29.19 -8.69
C GLY A 562 -47.44 -30.25 -8.47
N ALA A 563 -47.67 -31.47 -8.94
CA ALA A 563 -46.75 -32.59 -8.70
C ALA A 563 -46.86 -33.69 -9.78
N ALA A 564 -45.71 -34.12 -10.30
CA ALA A 564 -45.54 -35.18 -11.31
C ALA A 564 -44.12 -35.79 -11.21
N PHE A 565 -43.76 -36.66 -12.15
CA PHE A 565 -42.38 -37.12 -12.37
C PHE A 565 -41.85 -36.56 -13.69
N ALA A 566 -40.60 -36.09 -13.71
CA ALA A 566 -39.93 -35.67 -14.94
C ALA A 566 -39.73 -36.88 -15.86
N ASN A 567 -40.05 -36.73 -17.14
CA ASN A 567 -39.98 -37.80 -18.12
C ASN A 567 -39.05 -37.39 -19.26
N GLY A 568 -37.84 -37.94 -19.23
CA GLY A 568 -36.73 -37.66 -20.14
C GLY A 568 -35.94 -36.41 -19.78
N VAL A 569 -35.24 -35.88 -20.79
CA VAL A 569 -34.38 -34.68 -20.68
C VAL A 569 -35.08 -33.44 -21.21
N MET A 570 -34.67 -32.26 -20.73
CA MET A 570 -35.19 -30.99 -21.23
C MET A 570 -34.87 -30.78 -22.72
N ALA A 571 -35.88 -30.34 -23.48
CA ALA A 571 -35.71 -29.94 -24.87
C ALA A 571 -35.56 -28.43 -24.99
N HIS A 572 -34.39 -27.99 -25.45
CA HIS A 572 -34.04 -26.58 -25.61
C HIS A 572 -34.45 -26.03 -26.97
N GLN A 573 -35.04 -24.83 -26.99
CA GLN A 573 -35.43 -24.15 -28.22
C GLN A 573 -34.28 -23.32 -28.81
N ALA A 574 -34.34 -23.04 -30.12
CA ALA A 574 -33.39 -22.17 -30.80
C ALA A 574 -33.72 -20.67 -30.61
N ALA A 575 -32.71 -19.82 -30.78
CA ALA A 575 -32.85 -18.38 -30.83
C ALA A 575 -33.39 -17.92 -32.20
N ALA A 576 -34.11 -16.81 -32.20
CA ALA A 576 -34.66 -16.17 -33.39
C ALA A 576 -34.47 -14.65 -33.34
N LEU A 577 -34.28 -14.04 -34.51
CA LEU A 577 -34.20 -12.57 -34.65
C LEU A 577 -35.60 -11.96 -34.70
N MET A 578 -35.73 -10.73 -34.21
CA MET A 578 -36.97 -9.94 -34.19
C MET A 578 -36.83 -8.68 -35.04
N GLY A 579 -37.79 -8.45 -35.94
CA GLY A 579 -37.77 -7.31 -36.84
C GLY A 579 -36.62 -7.35 -37.84
N ALA A 580 -36.46 -6.26 -38.60
CA ALA A 580 -35.35 -6.07 -39.51
C ALA A 580 -34.18 -5.34 -38.81
N ILE A 581 -32.97 -5.54 -39.31
CA ILE A 581 -31.79 -4.77 -38.88
C ILE A 581 -32.02 -3.29 -39.20
N THR A 582 -31.77 -2.41 -38.22
CA THR A 582 -31.87 -0.96 -38.40
C THR A 582 -30.48 -0.33 -38.31
N SER A 583 -30.12 0.53 -39.28
CA SER A 583 -28.90 1.34 -39.21
C SER A 583 -29.18 2.56 -38.34
N LEU A 584 -28.46 2.69 -37.22
CA LEU A 584 -28.55 3.85 -36.32
C LEU A 584 -27.71 5.02 -36.86
N THR A 585 -26.61 4.71 -37.53
CA THR A 585 -25.82 5.64 -38.35
C THR A 585 -25.66 5.04 -39.74
N ALA A 586 -25.59 5.87 -40.79
CA ALA A 586 -25.32 5.37 -42.14
C ALA A 586 -23.97 4.65 -42.19
N ALA A 587 -23.97 3.42 -42.73
CA ALA A 587 -22.74 2.67 -42.90
C ALA A 587 -21.79 3.42 -43.86
N VAL A 588 -20.51 3.42 -43.54
CA VAL A 588 -19.44 3.93 -44.40
C VAL A 588 -18.63 2.72 -44.82
N GLU A 589 -18.56 2.47 -46.13
CA GLU A 589 -17.88 1.29 -46.69
C GLU A 589 -17.01 1.74 -47.86
N ALA A 590 -15.73 1.40 -47.82
CA ALA A 590 -14.83 1.60 -48.97
C ALA A 590 -15.06 0.55 -50.09
N ASP A 591 -15.70 -0.58 -49.76
CA ASP A 591 -16.04 -1.67 -50.68
C ASP A 591 -17.45 -2.20 -50.35
N ALA A 592 -18.33 -2.20 -51.35
CA ALA A 592 -19.73 -2.64 -51.20
C ALA A 592 -19.89 -4.16 -50.99
N ALA A 593 -18.82 -4.95 -51.13
CA ALA A 593 -18.84 -6.37 -50.80
C ALA A 593 -18.71 -6.65 -49.29
N TRP A 594 -18.32 -5.64 -48.50
CA TRP A 594 -18.17 -5.81 -47.05
C TRP A 594 -19.54 -5.72 -46.38
N ALA A 595 -19.75 -6.50 -45.32
CA ALA A 595 -21.05 -6.52 -44.65
C ALA A 595 -20.91 -6.80 -43.15
N CYS A 596 -21.84 -6.25 -42.38
CA CYS A 596 -22.04 -6.55 -40.97
C CYS A 596 -23.53 -6.80 -40.70
N ILE A 597 -23.87 -8.00 -40.21
CA ILE A 597 -25.27 -8.41 -39.95
C ILE A 597 -25.38 -9.14 -38.62
N PHE A 598 -26.60 -9.25 -38.07
CA PHE A 598 -26.89 -10.20 -37.00
C PHE A 598 -27.31 -11.56 -37.57
N GLY A 599 -26.96 -12.62 -36.87
CA GLY A 599 -27.36 -13.99 -37.17
C GLY A 599 -27.72 -14.76 -35.91
N VAL A 600 -28.26 -15.97 -36.07
CA VAL A 600 -28.55 -16.89 -34.96
C VAL A 600 -28.03 -18.29 -35.28
N THR A 601 -27.66 -19.06 -34.25
CA THR A 601 -27.31 -20.48 -34.36
C THR A 601 -27.58 -21.17 -33.02
N ALA A 602 -28.38 -22.24 -33.04
CA ALA A 602 -28.85 -22.89 -31.82
C ALA A 602 -29.43 -21.87 -30.83
N GLY A 603 -28.95 -21.83 -29.58
CA GLY A 603 -29.38 -20.85 -28.57
C GLY A 603 -28.68 -19.48 -28.64
N LYS A 604 -27.83 -19.22 -29.64
CA LYS A 604 -26.98 -18.03 -29.71
C LYS A 604 -27.51 -17.02 -30.71
N VAL A 605 -27.37 -15.74 -30.36
CA VAL A 605 -27.37 -14.62 -31.30
C VAL A 605 -25.93 -14.16 -31.55
N ARG A 606 -25.63 -13.70 -32.76
CA ARG A 606 -24.27 -13.37 -33.18
C ARG A 606 -24.20 -12.19 -34.12
N VAL A 607 -23.06 -11.50 -34.14
CA VAL A 607 -22.69 -10.55 -35.20
C VAL A 607 -21.77 -11.26 -36.16
N MET A 608 -22.15 -11.21 -37.44
CA MET A 608 -21.42 -11.79 -38.55
C MET A 608 -20.84 -10.67 -39.41
N VAL A 609 -19.55 -10.77 -39.73
CA VAL A 609 -18.85 -9.84 -40.62
C VAL A 609 -18.38 -10.58 -41.87
N ALA A 610 -18.40 -9.92 -43.03
CA ALA A 610 -17.91 -10.46 -44.29
C ALA A 610 -17.00 -9.45 -44.97
N GLY A 611 -15.89 -9.93 -45.52
CA GLY A 611 -14.94 -9.16 -46.30
C GLY A 611 -15.14 -9.32 -47.80
N ALA A 612 -14.06 -9.19 -48.56
CA ALA A 612 -14.03 -9.47 -49.99
C ALA A 612 -12.89 -10.43 -50.33
N ALA A 613 -13.02 -11.18 -51.43
CA ALA A 613 -11.99 -12.08 -51.91
C ALA A 613 -10.64 -11.35 -52.08
N ALA A 614 -9.56 -11.95 -51.57
CA ALA A 614 -8.19 -11.43 -51.62
C ALA A 614 -7.94 -10.12 -50.84
N LYS A 615 -8.89 -9.67 -50.02
CA LYS A 615 -8.71 -8.55 -49.07
C LYS A 615 -8.71 -9.09 -47.64
N THR A 616 -7.65 -8.80 -46.91
CA THR A 616 -7.53 -9.11 -45.48
C THR A 616 -7.97 -7.89 -44.69
N ILE A 617 -9.00 -8.06 -43.86
CA ILE A 617 -9.64 -6.98 -43.11
C ILE A 617 -9.68 -7.36 -41.64
N ASP A 618 -9.19 -6.46 -40.79
CA ASP A 618 -9.25 -6.60 -39.35
C ASP A 618 -10.51 -5.86 -38.86
N TRP A 619 -11.45 -6.62 -38.30
CA TRP A 619 -12.73 -6.15 -37.78
C TRP A 619 -12.65 -5.99 -36.27
N THR A 620 -13.21 -4.91 -35.74
CA THR A 620 -13.43 -4.69 -34.31
C THR A 620 -14.93 -4.47 -34.10
N VAL A 621 -15.54 -5.30 -33.26
CA VAL A 621 -17.00 -5.36 -33.06
C VAL A 621 -17.30 -5.20 -31.57
N ALA A 622 -18.08 -4.18 -31.23
CA ALA A 622 -18.64 -3.93 -29.91
C ALA A 622 -20.15 -4.17 -29.96
N VAL A 623 -20.71 -4.95 -29.02
CA VAL A 623 -22.16 -5.15 -28.95
C VAL A 623 -22.68 -4.87 -27.55
N GLN A 624 -23.68 -4.01 -27.46
CA GLN A 624 -24.45 -3.77 -26.25
C GLN A 624 -25.73 -4.62 -26.28
N VAL A 625 -25.93 -5.44 -25.24
CA VAL A 625 -27.10 -6.29 -25.07
C VAL A 625 -27.97 -5.71 -23.96
N THR A 626 -29.24 -5.48 -24.25
CA THR A 626 -30.26 -5.12 -23.25
C THR A 626 -31.23 -6.28 -23.12
N SER A 627 -31.13 -7.05 -22.04
CA SER A 627 -32.01 -8.19 -21.74
C SER A 627 -33.16 -7.76 -20.83
N GLY A 628 -34.34 -8.40 -20.98
CA GLY A 628 -35.52 -8.15 -20.14
C GLY A 628 -36.29 -9.40 -19.75
#